data_AF-R4U1K2-F1
#
_entry.id   AF-R4U1K2-F1
#
_cell.length_a   1.000
_cell.length_b   1.000
_cell.length_c   1.000
_cell.angle_alpha   90.00
_cell.angle_beta   90.00
_cell.angle_gamma   90.00
#
_symmetry.space_group_name_H-M   'P 1'
#
loop_
_entity.id
_entity.type
_entity.pdbx_description
1 polymer ?
#
loop_
_entity_poly.entity_id
_entity_poly.type
_entity_poly.pdbx_seq_one_letter_code
_entity_poly.pdbx_strand_id
1 'polypeptide(L)'
;MKKELHFLTRHSAKIKYGLFVILALVPLFCVLLDLFFSTIIVDSQYGEETRNFDYSIINQSIYLSVWIVIATSCYGFLNWINCHTKTMPPWITGKNNLTRIASLNLISFLVFTLTLTINPQSVVGFNTWYKIIKSVFEHMLIPIIILTYYFLFTTEKISTKQYCQKYCWYNLPLLLAYITYVILRWIMLVKYFPSEKGEAFTPMPYDQIDPAKVGYPIFFLAIFALLLIAVLLAILLNYLSNLRSTKGKKI
;
A
#
# COMPACT_ATOMS: atom_id res chain seq x y z
N MET A 1 -25.09 -2.39 -32.16
CA MET A 1 -24.59 -3.59 -31.43
C MET A 1 -23.13 -4.00 -31.71
N LYS A 2 -22.73 -4.65 -32.83
CA LYS A 2 -21.33 -5.11 -33.01
C LYS A 2 -20.28 -3.97 -33.04
N LYS A 3 -20.58 -2.84 -33.68
CA LYS A 3 -19.69 -1.65 -33.72
C LYS A 3 -19.56 -0.95 -32.36
N GLU A 4 -20.65 -0.86 -31.58
CA GLU A 4 -20.61 -0.29 -30.21
C GLU A 4 -19.86 -1.19 -29.24
N LEU A 5 -20.05 -2.52 -29.32
CA LEU A 5 -19.31 -3.47 -28.49
C LEU A 5 -17.80 -3.39 -28.77
N HIS A 6 -17.41 -3.21 -30.04
CA HIS A 6 -16.02 -3.05 -30.45
C HIS A 6 -15.43 -1.67 -30.08
N PHE A 7 -16.25 -0.63 -30.01
CA PHE A 7 -15.83 0.71 -29.54
C PHE A 7 -15.59 0.70 -28.02
N LEU A 8 -16.53 0.14 -27.24
CA LEU A 8 -16.42 0.05 -25.78
C LEU A 8 -15.24 -0.81 -25.31
N THR A 9 -14.92 -1.90 -26.01
CA THR A 9 -13.76 -2.74 -25.69
C THR A 9 -12.42 -2.04 -25.97
N ARG A 10 -12.34 -1.24 -27.04
CA ARG A 10 -11.12 -0.49 -27.40
C ARG A 10 -10.83 0.66 -26.43
N HIS A 11 -11.86 1.39 -26.00
CA HIS A 11 -11.72 2.44 -24.97
C HIS A 11 -11.39 1.85 -23.60
N SER A 12 -12.02 0.73 -23.23
CA SER A 12 -11.70 -0.02 -22.01
C SER A 12 -10.23 -0.45 -21.97
N ALA A 13 -9.67 -0.91 -23.10
CA ALA A 13 -8.26 -1.30 -23.18
C ALA A 13 -7.30 -0.11 -23.00
N LYS A 14 -7.58 1.05 -23.61
CA LYS A 14 -6.77 2.26 -23.44
C LYS A 14 -6.81 2.80 -22.02
N ILE A 15 -7.98 2.78 -21.38
CA ILE A 15 -8.13 3.22 -19.98
C ILE A 15 -7.37 2.27 -19.04
N LYS A 16 -7.52 0.95 -19.21
CA LYS A 16 -6.74 -0.05 -18.46
C LYS A 16 -5.24 0.17 -18.60
N TYR A 17 -4.77 0.41 -19.83
CA TYR A 17 -3.38 0.69 -20.11
C TYR A 17 -2.87 1.92 -19.34
N GLY A 18 -3.56 3.06 -19.47
CA GLY A 18 -3.19 4.30 -18.78
C GLY A 18 -3.17 4.12 -17.26
N LEU A 19 -4.14 3.39 -16.71
CA LEU A 19 -4.18 3.08 -15.28
C LEU A 19 -3.00 2.21 -14.84
N PHE A 20 -2.62 1.18 -15.59
CA PHE A 20 -1.43 0.40 -15.23
C PHE A 20 -0.14 1.21 -15.28
N VAL A 21 -0.01 2.14 -16.24
CA VAL A 21 1.12 3.08 -16.28
C VAL A 21 1.13 3.99 -15.06
N ILE A 22 -0.03 4.56 -14.68
CA ILE A 22 -0.14 5.39 -13.46
C ILE A 22 0.24 4.57 -12.22
N LEU A 23 -0.32 3.37 -12.06
CA LEU A 23 -0.04 2.50 -10.92
C LEU A 23 1.42 2.02 -10.87
N ALA A 24 2.09 1.91 -12.01
CA ALA A 24 3.50 1.54 -12.08
C ALA A 24 4.43 2.71 -11.69
N LEU A 25 4.17 3.89 -12.25
CA LEU A 25 5.12 5.00 -12.21
C LEU A 25 4.87 5.96 -11.04
N VAL A 26 3.62 6.32 -10.74
CA VAL A 26 3.32 7.35 -9.74
C VAL A 26 3.70 6.91 -8.32
N PRO A 27 3.35 5.68 -7.85
CA PRO A 27 3.75 5.26 -6.52
C PRO A 27 5.28 5.13 -6.42
N LEU A 28 5.95 4.58 -7.45
CA LEU A 28 7.42 4.50 -7.47
C LEU A 28 8.07 5.89 -7.45
N PHE A 29 7.53 6.84 -8.22
CA PHE A 29 7.97 8.23 -8.21
C PHE A 29 7.85 8.84 -6.81
N CYS A 30 6.78 8.58 -6.05
CA CYS A 30 6.62 9.09 -4.68
C CYS A 30 7.73 8.61 -3.74
N VAL A 31 8.10 7.33 -3.80
CA VAL A 31 9.21 6.77 -3.00
C VAL A 31 10.55 7.33 -3.43
N LEU A 32 10.82 7.38 -4.74
CA LEU A 32 12.08 7.90 -5.26
C LEU A 32 12.24 9.41 -5.01
N LEU A 33 11.15 10.17 -5.09
CA LEU A 33 11.12 11.60 -4.78
C LEU A 33 11.49 11.84 -3.32
N ASP A 34 10.90 11.09 -2.40
CA ASP A 34 11.17 11.21 -0.97
C ASP A 34 12.62 10.81 -0.64
N LEU A 35 13.10 9.71 -1.21
CA LEU A 35 14.51 9.28 -1.09
C LEU A 35 15.50 10.31 -1.65
N PHE A 36 15.21 10.87 -2.81
CA PHE A 36 16.07 11.88 -3.41
C PHE A 36 16.09 13.16 -2.57
N PHE A 37 14.93 13.68 -2.15
CA PHE A 37 14.90 14.95 -1.44
C PHE A 37 15.30 14.85 0.04
N SER A 38 15.05 13.73 0.72
CA SER A 38 15.53 13.52 2.10
C SER A 38 17.05 13.44 2.20
N THR A 39 17.75 13.06 1.12
CA THR A 39 19.22 13.02 1.10
C THR A 39 19.87 14.37 0.79
N ILE A 40 19.09 15.36 0.34
CA ILE A 40 19.59 16.69 -0.06
C ILE A 40 19.08 17.77 0.89
N ILE A 41 17.79 17.72 1.24
CA ILE A 41 17.12 18.64 2.13
C ILE A 41 17.14 18.05 3.54
N VAL A 42 17.77 18.77 4.46
CA VAL A 42 17.83 18.43 5.88
C VAL A 42 16.42 18.25 6.41
N ASP A 43 16.15 17.07 6.99
CA ASP A 43 14.88 16.79 7.63
C ASP A 43 14.77 17.54 8.96
N SER A 44 13.62 18.17 9.22
CA SER A 44 13.39 18.92 10.46
C SER A 44 13.42 18.04 11.74
N GLN A 45 13.13 16.76 11.60
CA GLN A 45 13.04 15.79 12.70
C GLN A 45 14.37 15.07 12.94
N TYR A 46 15.15 14.82 11.88
CA TYR A 46 16.35 13.98 11.91
C TYR A 46 17.64 14.73 11.57
N GLY A 47 17.55 16.02 11.24
CA GLY A 47 18.71 16.86 10.96
C GLY A 47 19.56 16.35 9.79
N GLU A 48 20.88 16.57 9.91
CA GLU A 48 21.87 16.28 8.88
C GLU A 48 22.06 14.78 8.60
N GLU A 49 21.64 13.90 9.51
CA GLU A 49 21.82 12.45 9.37
C GLU A 49 21.05 11.87 8.18
N THR A 50 19.94 12.52 7.80
CA THR A 50 19.13 12.14 6.63
C THR A 50 19.83 12.35 5.29
N ARG A 51 20.92 13.14 5.24
CA ARG A 51 21.76 13.25 4.04
C ARG A 51 22.46 11.94 3.68
N ASN A 52 22.61 11.04 4.64
CA ASN A 52 23.08 9.69 4.37
C ASN A 52 21.98 8.88 3.66
N PHE A 53 22.31 8.36 2.49
CA PHE A 53 21.39 7.56 1.67
C PHE A 53 20.87 6.32 2.39
N ASP A 54 21.74 5.60 3.10
CA ASP A 54 21.38 4.39 3.84
C ASP A 54 20.41 4.73 4.97
N TYR A 55 20.67 5.84 5.68
CA TYR A 55 19.77 6.36 6.71
C TYR A 55 18.39 6.63 6.13
N SER A 56 18.33 7.36 5.01
CA SER A 56 17.06 7.72 4.39
C SER A 56 16.24 6.50 3.96
N ILE A 57 16.88 5.50 3.32
CA ILE A 57 16.20 4.25 2.95
C ILE A 57 15.65 3.55 4.18
N ILE A 58 16.51 3.35 5.20
CA ILE A 58 16.13 2.61 6.41
C ILE A 58 14.97 3.30 7.12
N ASN A 59 14.98 4.64 7.19
CA ASN A 59 13.93 5.41 7.83
C ASN A 59 12.63 5.44 7.02
N GLN A 60 12.69 5.40 5.69
CA GLN A 60 11.46 5.28 4.88
C GLN A 60 10.87 3.89 4.94
N SER A 61 11.69 2.83 4.95
CA SER A 61 11.22 1.45 4.91
C SER A 61 10.50 0.99 6.18
N ILE A 62 10.52 1.77 7.27
CA ILE A 62 9.74 1.47 8.48
C ILE A 62 8.24 1.66 8.28
N TYR A 63 7.82 2.45 7.29
CA TYR A 63 6.41 2.77 7.07
C TYR A 63 5.74 1.73 6.17
N LEU A 64 4.62 1.15 6.65
CA LEU A 64 3.82 0.20 5.88
C LEU A 64 3.41 0.73 4.50
N SER A 65 3.16 2.03 4.38
CA SER A 65 2.72 2.64 3.12
C SER A 65 3.76 2.50 2.01
N VAL A 66 5.06 2.58 2.32
CA VAL A 66 6.15 2.38 1.36
C VAL A 66 6.11 0.96 0.77
N TRP A 67 5.84 -0.04 1.61
CA TRP A 67 5.69 -1.42 1.17
C TRP A 67 4.46 -1.62 0.27
N ILE A 68 3.34 -0.96 0.61
CA ILE A 68 2.11 -0.99 -0.19
C ILE A 68 2.33 -0.30 -1.53
N VAL A 69 3.04 0.81 -1.56
CA VAL A 69 3.41 1.55 -2.77
C VAL A 69 4.27 0.69 -3.68
N ILE A 70 5.31 0.05 -3.16
CA ILE A 70 6.18 -0.84 -3.95
C ILE A 70 5.36 -1.99 -4.52
N ALA A 71 4.50 -2.62 -3.71
CA ALA A 71 3.61 -3.68 -4.18
C ALA A 71 2.64 -3.22 -5.28
N THR A 72 2.14 -1.99 -5.17
CA THR A 72 1.26 -1.35 -6.15
C THR A 72 2.00 -1.06 -7.46
N SER A 73 3.23 -0.52 -7.38
CA SER A 73 4.11 -0.32 -8.53
C SER A 73 4.42 -1.63 -9.24
N CYS A 74 4.80 -2.67 -8.49
CA CYS A 74 5.03 -4.00 -9.05
C CYS A 74 3.78 -4.55 -9.76
N TYR A 75 2.60 -4.41 -9.16
CA TYR A 75 1.34 -4.77 -9.82
C TYR A 75 1.13 -3.99 -11.13
N GLY A 76 1.36 -2.68 -11.10
CA GLY A 76 1.28 -1.79 -12.26
C GLY A 76 2.22 -2.24 -13.38
N PHE A 77 3.51 -2.42 -13.10
CA PHE A 77 4.50 -2.86 -14.08
C PHE A 77 4.16 -4.22 -14.70
N LEU A 78 3.81 -5.21 -13.87
CA LEU A 78 3.49 -6.54 -14.37
C LEU A 78 2.26 -6.53 -15.29
N ASN A 79 1.22 -5.75 -14.93
CA ASN A 79 0.03 -5.64 -15.78
C ASN A 79 0.27 -4.75 -17.01
N TRP A 80 1.12 -3.74 -16.91
CA TRP A 80 1.55 -2.93 -18.05
C TRP A 80 2.33 -3.77 -19.06
N ILE A 81 3.29 -4.58 -18.60
CA ILE A 81 4.00 -5.56 -19.45
C ILE A 81 3.01 -6.55 -20.07
N ASN A 82 2.05 -7.05 -19.28
CA ASN A 82 1.02 -7.96 -19.78
C ASN A 82 0.12 -7.33 -20.86
N CYS A 83 -0.03 -6.00 -20.88
CA CYS A 83 -0.73 -5.34 -21.97
C CYS A 83 -0.05 -5.59 -23.32
N HIS A 84 1.28 -5.74 -23.34
CA HIS A 84 2.10 -5.97 -24.52
C HIS A 84 2.34 -7.45 -24.80
N THR A 85 2.72 -8.23 -23.79
CA THR A 85 3.21 -9.61 -23.99
C THR A 85 2.13 -10.68 -23.86
N LYS A 86 1.06 -10.42 -23.07
CA LYS A 86 0.04 -11.43 -22.72
C LYS A 86 0.58 -12.68 -22.01
N THR A 87 1.76 -12.61 -21.42
CA THR A 87 2.45 -13.76 -20.80
C THR A 87 2.25 -13.89 -19.29
N MET A 88 1.61 -12.92 -18.63
CA MET A 88 1.53 -12.95 -17.17
C MET A 88 0.51 -13.98 -16.68
N PRO A 89 0.86 -14.80 -15.68
CA PRO A 89 -0.04 -15.81 -15.14
C PRO A 89 -1.30 -15.20 -14.49
N PRO A 90 -2.42 -15.95 -14.44
CA PRO A 90 -3.70 -15.45 -13.92
C PRO A 90 -3.66 -14.98 -12.47
N TRP A 91 -2.73 -15.49 -11.64
CA TRP A 91 -2.61 -15.04 -10.26
C TRP A 91 -2.03 -13.62 -10.15
N ILE A 92 -1.35 -13.10 -11.18
CA ILE A 92 -0.84 -11.72 -11.23
C ILE A 92 -1.93 -10.77 -11.74
N THR A 93 -2.63 -11.16 -12.80
CA THR A 93 -3.54 -10.31 -13.56
C THR A 93 -5.00 -10.43 -13.11
N GLY A 94 -5.34 -11.52 -12.41
CA GLY A 94 -6.68 -11.86 -12.01
C GLY A 94 -7.21 -11.05 -10.83
N LYS A 95 -8.52 -11.21 -10.58
CA LYS A 95 -9.26 -10.46 -9.57
C LYS A 95 -8.62 -10.50 -8.18
N ASN A 96 -8.16 -11.66 -7.72
CA ASN A 96 -7.67 -11.82 -6.35
C ASN A 96 -6.49 -10.91 -6.02
N ASN A 97 -5.53 -10.76 -6.95
CA ASN A 97 -4.40 -9.88 -6.74
C ASN A 97 -4.81 -8.41 -6.78
N LEU A 98 -5.73 -8.05 -7.69
CA LEU A 98 -6.29 -6.71 -7.70
C LEU A 98 -7.07 -6.40 -6.41
N THR A 99 -7.88 -7.33 -5.88
CA THR A 99 -8.54 -7.18 -4.57
C THR A 99 -7.52 -6.98 -3.47
N ARG A 100 -6.39 -7.71 -3.51
CA ARG A 100 -5.29 -7.52 -2.56
C ARG A 100 -4.70 -6.11 -2.61
N ILE A 101 -4.33 -5.65 -3.80
CA ILE A 101 -3.77 -4.30 -3.99
C ILE A 101 -4.78 -3.23 -3.56
N ALA A 102 -6.06 -3.38 -3.91
CA ALA A 102 -7.12 -2.46 -3.49
C ALA A 102 -7.34 -2.45 -1.97
N SER A 103 -7.31 -3.61 -1.32
CA SER A 103 -7.49 -3.72 0.13
C SER A 103 -6.35 -3.04 0.87
N LEU A 104 -5.10 -3.29 0.46
CA LEU A 104 -3.92 -2.67 1.08
C LEU A 104 -3.92 -1.16 0.88
N ASN A 105 -4.22 -0.67 -0.32
CA ASN A 105 -4.32 0.78 -0.56
C ASN A 105 -5.45 1.42 0.24
N LEU A 106 -6.58 0.73 0.42
CA LEU A 106 -7.66 1.20 1.30
C LEU A 106 -7.21 1.26 2.76
N ILE A 107 -6.45 0.28 3.26
CA ILE A 107 -5.85 0.35 4.61
C ILE A 107 -4.94 1.58 4.72
N SER A 108 -4.04 1.78 3.76
CA SER A 108 -3.14 2.95 3.78
C SER A 108 -3.92 4.26 3.76
N PHE A 109 -4.99 4.36 2.96
CA PHE A 109 -5.87 5.52 2.91
C PHE A 109 -6.56 5.77 4.25
N LEU A 110 -7.12 4.73 4.86
CA LEU A 110 -7.83 4.83 6.14
C LEU A 110 -6.89 5.21 7.29
N VAL A 111 -5.74 4.56 7.39
CA VAL A 111 -4.73 4.88 8.41
C VAL A 111 -4.29 6.33 8.27
N PHE A 112 -3.91 6.75 7.06
CA PHE A 112 -3.48 8.12 6.81
C PHE A 112 -4.57 9.15 7.13
N THR A 113 -5.79 8.93 6.65
CA THR A 113 -6.93 9.85 6.88
C THR A 113 -7.27 9.94 8.36
N LEU A 114 -7.25 8.81 9.08
CA LEU A 114 -7.51 8.77 10.51
C LEU A 114 -6.44 9.52 11.30
N THR A 115 -5.15 9.30 10.99
CA THR A 115 -4.05 10.02 11.62
C THR A 115 -4.12 11.51 11.35
N LEU A 116 -4.42 11.92 10.11
CA LEU A 116 -4.59 13.33 9.74
C LEU A 116 -5.76 13.99 10.50
N THR A 117 -6.83 13.25 10.76
CA THR A 117 -8.01 13.76 11.47
C THR A 117 -7.79 13.85 12.98
N ILE A 118 -7.15 12.84 13.58
CA ILE A 118 -6.96 12.76 15.04
C ILE A 118 -5.76 13.58 15.50
N ASN A 119 -4.65 13.49 14.78
CA ASN A 119 -3.40 14.15 15.16
C ASN A 119 -2.63 14.61 13.90
N PRO A 120 -3.08 15.70 13.24
CA PRO A 120 -2.45 16.20 12.03
C PRO A 120 -0.98 16.56 12.22
N GLN A 121 -0.57 16.93 13.44
CA GLN A 121 0.82 17.26 13.77
C GLN A 121 1.74 16.03 13.79
N SER A 122 1.20 14.83 13.96
CA SER A 122 1.96 13.57 13.94
C SER A 122 2.21 13.01 12.54
N VAL A 123 1.64 13.61 11.50
CA VAL A 123 1.83 13.14 10.13
C VAL A 123 3.17 13.65 9.61
N VAL A 124 4.20 12.80 9.73
CA VAL A 124 5.52 12.97 9.10
C VAL A 124 5.32 12.93 7.58
N GLY A 125 5.02 14.07 6.98
CA GLY A 125 4.56 14.16 5.60
C GLY A 125 4.05 15.53 5.14
N PHE A 126 3.76 16.46 6.07
CA PHE A 126 3.25 17.80 5.72
C PHE A 126 4.21 18.95 6.04
N ASN A 127 5.47 18.66 6.36
CA ASN A 127 6.46 19.68 6.69
C ASN A 127 7.18 20.28 5.47
N THR A 128 7.20 19.59 4.33
CA THR A 128 7.82 20.09 3.09
C THR A 128 6.90 19.90 1.89
N TRP A 129 7.05 20.76 0.87
CA TRP A 129 6.21 20.72 -0.34
C TRP A 129 6.24 19.35 -1.04
N TYR A 130 7.42 18.70 -1.11
CA TYR A 130 7.56 17.42 -1.80
C TYR A 130 6.92 16.27 -1.01
N LYS A 131 6.96 16.33 0.32
CA LYS A 131 6.26 15.37 1.18
C LYS A 131 4.75 15.54 1.10
N ILE A 132 4.25 16.77 1.00
CA ILE A 132 2.81 17.03 0.77
C ILE A 132 2.37 16.39 -0.55
N ILE A 133 3.10 16.65 -1.64
CA ILE A 133 2.81 16.07 -2.95
C ILE A 133 2.83 14.55 -2.88
N LYS A 134 3.89 13.97 -2.30
CA LYS A 134 4.02 12.53 -2.08
C LYS A 134 2.80 11.98 -1.33
N SER A 135 2.46 12.55 -0.18
CA SER A 135 1.36 12.10 0.66
C SER A 135 0.00 12.20 -0.04
N VAL A 136 -0.24 13.24 -0.83
CA VAL A 136 -1.48 13.36 -1.63
C VAL A 136 -1.56 12.28 -2.70
N PHE A 137 -0.47 12.04 -3.45
CA PHE A 137 -0.47 10.99 -4.47
C PHE A 137 -0.59 9.59 -3.85
N GLU A 138 0.24 9.29 -2.86
CA GLU A 138 0.36 7.98 -2.22
C GLU A 138 -0.86 7.60 -1.40
N HIS A 139 -1.37 8.51 -0.57
CA HIS A 139 -2.39 8.18 0.42
C HIS A 139 -3.79 8.67 0.06
N MET A 140 -3.96 9.48 -0.99
CA MET A 140 -5.29 9.93 -1.44
C MET A 140 -5.58 9.50 -2.88
N LEU A 141 -4.81 9.99 -3.86
CA LEU A 141 -5.13 9.81 -5.27
C LEU A 141 -5.01 8.36 -5.71
N ILE A 142 -3.90 7.68 -5.41
CA ILE A 142 -3.68 6.29 -5.84
C ILE A 142 -4.72 5.33 -5.23
N PRO A 143 -5.04 5.39 -3.92
CA PRO A 143 -6.13 4.60 -3.36
C PRO A 143 -7.48 4.84 -4.04
N ILE A 144 -7.86 6.09 -4.29
CA ILE A 144 -9.12 6.42 -5.00
C ILE A 144 -9.11 5.85 -6.42
N ILE A 145 -8.01 6.01 -7.16
CA ILE A 145 -7.84 5.49 -8.52
C ILE A 145 -7.96 3.96 -8.52
N ILE A 146 -7.30 3.26 -7.61
CA ILE A 146 -7.34 1.80 -7.52
C ILE A 146 -8.73 1.30 -7.15
N LEU A 147 -9.41 1.94 -6.19
CA LEU A 147 -10.77 1.54 -5.81
C LEU A 147 -11.75 1.77 -6.95
N THR A 148 -11.65 2.91 -7.63
CA THR A 148 -12.45 3.21 -8.83
C THR A 148 -12.18 2.16 -9.91
N TYR A 149 -10.90 1.87 -10.19
CA TYR A 149 -10.51 0.84 -11.14
C TYR A 149 -11.06 -0.54 -10.77
N TYR A 150 -10.92 -0.93 -9.51
CA TYR A 150 -11.41 -2.20 -8.96
C TYR A 150 -12.90 -2.35 -9.19
N PHE A 151 -13.70 -1.34 -8.82
CA PHE A 151 -15.13 -1.42 -9.01
C PHE A 151 -15.53 -1.32 -10.46
N LEU A 152 -14.84 -0.58 -11.33
CA LEU A 152 -15.22 -0.42 -12.74
C LEU A 152 -14.89 -1.62 -13.62
N PHE A 153 -13.73 -2.26 -13.42
CA PHE A 153 -13.19 -3.24 -14.38
C PHE A 153 -13.19 -4.69 -13.89
N THR A 154 -13.51 -4.93 -12.62
CA THR A 154 -13.62 -6.30 -12.10
C THR A 154 -14.93 -6.93 -12.56
N THR A 155 -14.84 -7.86 -13.51
CA THR A 155 -16.01 -8.59 -14.06
C THR A 155 -16.13 -10.02 -13.53
N GLU A 156 -15.02 -10.62 -13.11
CA GLU A 156 -14.97 -11.98 -12.56
C GLU A 156 -15.74 -12.06 -11.23
N LYS A 157 -16.53 -13.12 -11.06
CA LYS A 157 -17.21 -13.43 -9.81
C LYS A 157 -16.49 -14.55 -9.09
N ILE A 158 -16.17 -14.32 -7.84
CA ILE A 158 -15.64 -15.34 -6.93
C ILE A 158 -16.56 -15.33 -5.72
N SER A 159 -17.27 -16.42 -5.46
CA SER A 159 -18.21 -16.48 -4.35
C SER A 159 -17.52 -16.10 -3.04
N THR A 160 -18.20 -15.37 -2.16
CA THR A 160 -17.60 -14.93 -0.88
C THR A 160 -17.11 -16.12 -0.08
N LYS A 161 -17.85 -17.24 -0.07
CA LYS A 161 -17.43 -18.49 0.57
C LYS A 161 -16.09 -18.99 0.02
N GLN A 162 -15.95 -19.11 -1.30
CA GLN A 162 -14.69 -19.53 -1.93
C GLN A 162 -13.56 -18.54 -1.66
N TYR A 163 -13.85 -17.23 -1.66
CA TYR A 163 -12.87 -16.20 -1.36
C TYR A 163 -12.34 -16.31 0.07
N CYS A 164 -13.21 -16.50 1.06
CA CYS A 164 -12.81 -16.70 2.45
C CYS A 164 -11.99 -18.00 2.66
N GLN A 165 -12.29 -19.05 1.91
CA GLN A 165 -11.59 -20.33 2.07
C GLN A 165 -10.19 -20.32 1.44
N LYS A 166 -10.02 -19.64 0.30
CA LYS A 166 -8.80 -19.78 -0.52
C LYS A 166 -8.01 -18.49 -0.74
N TYR A 167 -8.69 -17.37 -0.95
CA TYR A 167 -8.07 -16.18 -1.55
C TYR A 167 -7.82 -15.04 -0.56
N CYS A 168 -8.62 -14.91 0.50
CA CYS A 168 -8.45 -13.82 1.47
C CYS A 168 -7.08 -13.87 2.18
N TRP A 169 -6.52 -15.06 2.38
CA TRP A 169 -5.23 -15.26 3.04
C TRP A 169 -4.05 -14.70 2.24
N TYR A 170 -4.19 -14.52 0.92
CA TYR A 170 -3.14 -13.90 0.08
C TYR A 170 -2.91 -12.41 0.37
N ASN A 171 -3.73 -11.80 1.23
CA ASN A 171 -3.52 -10.44 1.73
C ASN A 171 -2.46 -10.36 2.85
N LEU A 172 -2.18 -11.48 3.51
CA LEU A 172 -1.31 -11.52 4.69
C LEU A 172 0.20 -11.55 4.40
N PRO A 173 0.73 -12.20 3.33
CA PRO A 173 2.17 -12.35 3.17
C PRO A 173 2.98 -11.05 3.19
N LEU A 174 2.49 -9.99 2.53
CA LEU A 174 3.17 -8.69 2.56
C LEU A 174 3.17 -8.09 3.98
N LEU A 175 2.04 -8.17 4.67
CA LEU A 175 1.89 -7.64 6.02
C LEU A 175 2.77 -8.41 7.02
N LEU A 176 2.81 -9.74 6.92
CA LEU A 176 3.66 -10.58 7.75
C LEU A 176 5.14 -10.27 7.51
N ALA A 177 5.57 -10.14 6.24
CA ALA A 177 6.93 -9.76 5.91
C ALA A 177 7.30 -8.37 6.49
N TYR A 178 6.40 -7.40 6.36
CA TYR A 178 6.57 -6.06 6.95
C TYR A 178 6.64 -6.10 8.48
N ILE A 179 5.71 -6.79 9.15
CA ILE A 179 5.68 -6.91 10.62
C ILE A 179 6.97 -7.57 11.11
N THR A 180 7.41 -8.65 10.47
CA THR A 180 8.67 -9.30 10.80
C THR A 180 9.84 -8.35 10.63
N TYR A 181 9.90 -7.58 9.53
CA TYR A 181 10.93 -6.57 9.32
C TYR A 181 10.96 -5.52 10.44
N VAL A 182 9.80 -4.94 10.80
CA VAL A 182 9.72 -3.91 11.85
C VAL A 182 10.10 -4.48 13.23
N ILE A 183 9.65 -5.69 13.57
CA ILE A 183 10.00 -6.34 14.84
C ILE A 183 11.51 -6.61 14.92
N LEU A 184 12.11 -7.18 13.86
CA LEU A 184 13.54 -7.46 13.83
C LEU A 184 14.36 -6.17 13.96
N ARG A 185 13.97 -5.12 13.21
CA ARG A 185 14.61 -3.81 13.29
C ARG A 185 14.52 -3.22 14.70
N TRP A 186 13.33 -3.26 15.31
CA TRP A 186 13.12 -2.77 16.67
C TRP A 186 14.01 -3.50 17.69
N ILE A 187 14.05 -4.85 17.64
CA ILE A 187 14.93 -5.65 18.51
C ILE A 187 16.40 -5.25 18.30
N MET A 188 16.83 -5.08 17.05
CA MET A 188 18.21 -4.71 16.74
C MET A 188 18.59 -3.35 17.32
N LEU A 189 17.72 -2.34 17.12
CA LEU A 189 17.96 -0.99 17.62
C LEU A 189 17.98 -0.95 19.16
N VAL A 190 16.97 -1.53 19.80
CA VAL A 190 16.88 -1.51 21.27
C VAL A 190 18.02 -2.29 21.94
N LYS A 191 18.46 -3.41 21.34
CA LYS A 191 19.46 -4.28 21.97
C LYS A 191 20.91 -3.87 21.66
N TYR A 192 21.20 -3.45 20.43
CA TYR A 192 22.58 -3.23 19.97
C TYR A 192 22.92 -1.76 19.76
N PHE A 193 21.91 -0.88 19.66
CA PHE A 193 22.09 0.57 19.56
C PHE A 193 21.23 1.31 20.59
N PRO A 194 21.30 0.95 21.89
CA PRO A 194 20.52 1.63 22.93
C PRO A 194 20.91 3.12 23.00
N SER A 195 19.91 3.96 23.18
CA SER A 195 19.85 5.40 22.89
C SER A 195 20.71 6.34 23.77
N GLU A 196 21.92 5.92 24.15
CA GLU A 196 22.82 6.75 24.98
C GLU A 196 23.54 7.85 24.19
N LYS A 197 23.44 7.88 22.85
CA LYS A 197 23.99 8.93 21.99
C LYS A 197 23.04 9.18 20.81
N GLY A 198 22.44 10.38 20.76
CA GLY A 198 21.70 10.95 19.63
C GLY A 198 21.03 9.96 18.67
N GLU A 199 19.73 9.74 18.82
CA GLU A 199 19.03 8.69 18.06
C GLU A 199 19.00 8.97 16.55
N ALA A 200 19.83 8.22 15.83
CA ALA A 200 19.81 8.16 14.38
C ALA A 200 18.64 7.32 13.82
N PHE A 201 17.85 6.62 14.62
CA PHE A 201 16.78 5.79 14.05
C PHE A 201 15.61 5.68 15.02
N THR A 202 14.42 6.06 14.56
CA THR A 202 13.20 5.83 15.34
C THR A 202 12.90 4.33 15.37
N PRO A 203 12.75 3.67 16.54
CA PRO A 203 12.60 2.21 16.62
C PRO A 203 11.30 1.70 16.00
N MET A 204 10.22 2.47 16.11
CA MET A 204 8.89 2.15 15.60
C MET A 204 8.36 3.24 14.66
N PRO A 205 7.54 2.88 13.66
CA PRO A 205 6.99 3.84 12.71
C PRO A 205 5.93 4.77 13.32
N TYR A 206 5.26 4.31 14.39
CA TYR A 206 4.20 5.05 15.06
C TYR A 206 4.29 4.84 16.57
N ASP A 207 4.23 5.94 17.32
CA ASP A 207 4.25 5.92 18.78
C ASP A 207 3.08 5.13 19.39
N GLN A 208 1.94 5.12 18.69
CA GLN A 208 0.71 4.43 19.10
C GLN A 208 0.86 2.91 19.13
N ILE A 209 1.90 2.36 18.48
CA ILE A 209 2.21 0.94 18.49
C ILE A 209 3.60 0.65 19.07
N ASP A 210 4.24 1.63 19.71
CA ASP A 210 5.53 1.39 20.34
C ASP A 210 5.34 0.62 21.66
N PRO A 211 5.82 -0.64 21.77
CA PRO A 211 5.66 -1.43 22.99
C PRO A 211 6.34 -0.78 24.21
N ALA A 212 7.33 0.09 24.02
CA ALA A 212 7.94 0.84 25.11
C ALA A 212 7.02 1.95 25.66
N LYS A 213 6.08 2.46 24.84
CA LYS A 213 5.14 3.52 25.22
C LYS A 213 3.77 2.98 25.63
N VAL A 214 3.22 2.03 24.87
CA VAL A 214 1.85 1.51 25.07
C VAL A 214 1.80 0.12 25.72
N GLY A 215 2.95 -0.52 25.90
CA GLY A 215 3.06 -1.88 26.44
C GLY A 215 2.79 -2.98 25.42
N TYR A 216 3.35 -4.17 25.68
CA TYR A 216 3.24 -5.34 24.80
C TYR A 216 1.81 -5.78 24.47
N PRO A 217 0.83 -5.75 25.40
CA PRO A 217 -0.53 -6.18 25.07
C PRO A 217 -1.18 -5.35 23.95
N ILE A 218 -1.02 -4.03 23.99
CA ILE A 218 -1.57 -3.12 22.96
C ILE A 218 -0.83 -3.31 21.64
N PHE A 219 0.48 -3.50 21.67
CA PHE A 219 1.28 -3.80 20.49
C PHE A 219 0.79 -5.06 19.75
N PHE A 220 0.63 -6.18 20.46
CA PHE A 220 0.12 -7.42 19.85
C PHE A 220 -1.32 -7.29 19.38
N LEU A 221 -2.16 -6.57 20.12
CA LEU A 221 -3.54 -6.28 19.70
C LEU A 221 -3.57 -5.48 18.39
N ALA A 222 -2.70 -4.48 18.24
CA ALA A 222 -2.59 -3.67 17.03
C ALA A 222 -2.14 -4.50 15.82
N ILE A 223 -1.15 -5.38 15.99
CA ILE A 223 -0.73 -6.32 14.95
C ILE A 223 -1.89 -7.22 14.53
N PHE A 224 -2.59 -7.83 15.50
CA PHE A 224 -3.72 -8.69 15.21
C PHE A 224 -4.84 -7.94 14.49
N ALA A 225 -5.16 -6.73 14.95
CA ALA A 225 -6.16 -5.86 14.34
C ALA A 225 -5.79 -5.52 12.88
N LEU A 226 -4.53 -5.21 12.58
CA LEU A 226 -4.08 -4.94 11.21
C LEU A 226 -4.30 -6.14 10.29
N LEU A 227 -3.91 -7.34 10.72
CA LEU A 227 -4.08 -8.57 9.94
C LEU A 227 -5.57 -8.87 9.72
N LEU A 228 -6.40 -8.70 10.76
CA LEU A 228 -7.84 -8.92 10.68
C LEU A 228 -8.52 -7.92 9.74
N ILE A 229 -8.21 -6.62 9.87
CA ILE A 229 -8.75 -5.56 9.01
C ILE A 229 -8.41 -5.83 7.55
N ALA A 230 -7.18 -6.28 7.25
CA ALA A 230 -6.78 -6.60 5.89
C ALA A 230 -7.63 -7.72 5.27
N VAL A 231 -7.92 -8.77 6.04
CA VAL A 231 -8.78 -9.88 5.61
C VAL A 231 -10.22 -9.43 5.46
N LEU A 232 -10.76 -8.69 6.43
CA LEU A 232 -12.16 -8.23 6.42
C LEU A 232 -12.43 -7.27 5.27
N LEU A 233 -11.52 -6.31 5.02
CA LEU A 233 -11.65 -5.38 3.89
C LEU A 233 -11.56 -6.11 2.54
N ALA A 234 -10.68 -7.11 2.42
CA ALA A 234 -10.60 -7.90 1.19
C ALA A 234 -11.88 -8.72 0.93
N ILE A 235 -12.46 -9.30 1.97
CA ILE A 235 -13.75 -10.00 1.89
C ILE A 235 -14.87 -9.02 1.51
N LEU A 236 -14.92 -7.86 2.15
CA LEU A 236 -15.89 -6.80 1.88
C LEU A 236 -15.80 -6.33 0.43
N LEU A 237 -14.59 -5.99 -0.06
CA LEU A 237 -14.37 -5.57 -1.44
C LEU A 237 -14.77 -6.66 -2.44
N ASN A 238 -14.47 -7.94 -2.17
CA ASN A 238 -14.93 -9.03 -3.03
C ASN A 238 -16.45 -9.14 -3.06
N TYR A 239 -17.10 -9.06 -1.89
CA TYR A 239 -18.56 -9.09 -1.77
C TYR A 239 -19.23 -7.95 -2.54
N LEU A 240 -18.79 -6.70 -2.33
CA LEU A 240 -19.33 -5.53 -3.01
C LEU A 240 -19.12 -5.59 -4.54
N SER A 241 -17.94 -6.05 -4.97
CA SER A 241 -17.65 -6.28 -6.40
C SER A 241 -18.61 -7.30 -7.02
N ASN A 242 -18.96 -8.37 -6.29
CA ASN A 242 -19.90 -9.38 -6.77
C ASN A 242 -21.34 -8.85 -6.88
N LEU A 243 -21.77 -7.97 -5.98
CA LEU A 243 -23.09 -7.32 -6.03
C LEU A 243 -23.25 -6.46 -7.29
N ARG A 244 -22.21 -5.68 -7.65
CA ARG A 244 -22.20 -4.90 -8.89
C ARG A 244 -22.34 -5.79 -10.13
N SER A 245 -21.67 -6.95 -10.12
CA SER A 245 -21.58 -7.83 -11.29
C SER A 245 -22.86 -8.64 -11.54
N THR A 246 -24.09 -8.15 -11.37
CA THR A 246 -25.32 -8.98 -11.54
C THR A 246 -25.41 -9.75 -12.88
N LYS A 247 -24.70 -9.32 -13.94
CA LYS A 247 -24.60 -10.01 -15.26
C LYS A 247 -23.29 -10.78 -15.55
N GLY A 248 -22.34 -10.89 -14.61
CA GLY A 248 -21.06 -11.58 -14.85
C GLY A 248 -21.16 -13.11 -14.87
N LYS A 249 -20.41 -13.77 -15.78
CA LYS A 249 -20.23 -15.23 -15.82
C LYS A 249 -19.74 -15.74 -14.46
N LYS A 250 -20.44 -16.72 -13.88
CA LYS A 250 -19.97 -17.47 -12.71
C LYS A 250 -18.78 -18.33 -13.17
N ILE A 251 -17.66 -18.24 -12.45
CA ILE A 251 -16.52 -19.17 -12.57
C ILE A 251 -16.58 -20.08 -11.35
#